data_AF-A0A7S0VNV1-F1
#
_entry.id   AF-A0A7S0VNV1-F1
#
_cell.length_a   1.000
_cell.length_b   1.000
_cell.length_c   1.000
_cell.angle_alpha   90.00
_cell.angle_beta   90.00
_cell.angle_gamma   90.00
#
_symmetry.space_group_name_H-M   'P 1'
#
loop_
_entity.id
_entity.type
_entity.pdbx_description
1 polymer ?
#
loop_
_entity_poly.entity_id
_entity_poly.type
_entity_poly.pdbx_seq_one_letter_code
_entity_poly.pdbx_strand_id
1 'polypeptide(L)'
;QGERGGGGHRPMSFRPLFPLLLLLALPDPSASREAFCAPPAAATLSTSPAISFSCYASHKHAVMRAPVPAGAHMSFDSGAPGPLRELARMFPAVLAAASLGMAPEMGAAMATPDLAGTPLARTGSSFVVEGIPRIVDGDTIVIDEGKGGKGERVRLLGIDAPESKQVCKEKNGKDYMCGIESQKKLQQLVGGDRVKCLANKRDMYQRVLGVCYDVRTGVDLNKAMVDEGEAIAYTQYSKAYVKDEQDAQAKKAGVWRGDFEKPWEYRKLKRQASQQLKSTVKVPKRDSKAAATPAASDAGDDELDDAPQ
;
A
#
# COMPACT_ATOMS: atom_id res chain seq x y z
N GLN A 1 -33.96 33.76 -51.57
CA GLN A 1 -33.69 34.39 -52.88
C GLN A 1 -32.70 35.53 -52.67
N GLY A 2 -31.63 35.60 -53.47
CA GLY A 2 -30.50 36.57 -53.45
C GLY A 2 -29.30 36.05 -52.63
N GLU A 3 -28.22 35.44 -53.16
CA GLU A 3 -27.18 35.88 -54.13
C GLU A 3 -26.53 37.22 -53.73
N ARG A 4 -25.20 37.46 -53.69
CA ARG A 4 -23.98 36.82 -54.25
C ARG A 4 -22.72 37.50 -53.65
N GLY A 5 -21.56 36.83 -53.75
CA GLY A 5 -20.20 37.42 -53.80
C GLY A 5 -19.34 37.16 -52.54
N GLY A 6 -18.10 36.67 -52.58
CA GLY A 6 -17.13 36.46 -53.66
C GLY A 6 -15.76 37.04 -53.26
N GLY A 7 -14.72 36.19 -53.19
CA GLY A 7 -13.29 36.58 -53.04
C GLY A 7 -12.71 36.28 -51.65
N GLY A 8 -11.49 35.76 -51.48
CA GLY A 8 -10.41 35.40 -52.40
C GLY A 8 -9.24 34.81 -51.59
N HIS A 9 -8.46 33.95 -52.25
CA HIS A 9 -7.24 33.30 -51.77
C HIS A 9 -6.25 34.21 -51.02
N ARG A 10 -5.55 33.67 -49.99
CA ARG A 10 -4.08 33.44 -49.97
C ARG A 10 -3.69 32.38 -48.91
N PRO A 11 -2.85 31.38 -49.25
CA PRO A 11 -2.14 30.57 -48.26
C PRO A 11 -0.76 31.19 -47.96
N MET A 12 -0.46 31.43 -46.68
CA MET A 12 0.91 31.78 -46.25
C MET A 12 1.64 30.50 -45.86
N SER A 13 2.48 30.03 -46.78
CA SER A 13 3.59 29.13 -46.50
C SER A 13 4.77 29.98 -46.01
N PHE A 14 5.27 29.74 -44.80
CA PHE A 14 6.65 30.07 -44.46
C PHE A 14 7.28 28.94 -43.62
N ARG A 15 8.51 28.63 -44.04
CA ARG A 15 9.33 27.44 -43.78
C ARG A 15 9.92 27.38 -42.36
N PRO A 16 10.37 26.18 -41.93
CA PRO A 16 10.97 25.96 -40.61
C PRO A 16 12.41 26.48 -40.54
N LEU A 17 12.78 27.00 -39.37
CA LEU A 17 14.16 27.33 -38.98
C LEU A 17 14.49 26.54 -37.70
N PHE A 18 15.07 25.36 -37.87
CA PHE A 18 16.14 24.84 -37.01
C PHE A 18 17.48 25.23 -37.69
N PRO A 19 18.66 25.25 -37.04
CA PRO A 19 19.00 24.64 -35.75
C PRO A 19 19.84 25.55 -34.81
N LEU A 20 19.92 25.24 -33.52
CA LEU A 20 21.18 25.44 -32.80
C LEU A 20 21.34 24.41 -31.68
N LEU A 21 22.33 23.57 -31.90
CA LEU A 21 22.94 22.59 -31.04
C LEU A 21 23.68 23.32 -29.91
N LEU A 22 23.29 23.12 -28.65
CA LEU A 22 24.13 23.47 -27.50
C LEU A 22 24.31 22.22 -26.63
N LEU A 23 25.40 21.51 -26.91
CA LEU A 23 26.03 20.58 -25.98
C LEU A 23 26.52 21.37 -24.77
N LEU A 24 26.01 21.06 -23.58
CA LEU A 24 26.74 21.29 -22.34
C LEU A 24 26.73 20.00 -21.52
N ALA A 25 27.93 19.68 -21.07
CA ALA A 25 28.38 18.42 -20.54
C ALA A 25 27.76 18.07 -19.19
N LEU A 26 27.48 16.78 -19.01
CA LEU A 26 27.32 16.13 -17.71
C LEU A 26 28.73 15.95 -17.09
N PRO A 27 28.93 16.22 -15.79
CA PRO A 27 30.09 15.72 -15.07
C PRO A 27 29.88 14.26 -14.62
N ASP A 28 30.83 13.41 -14.99
CA ASP A 28 30.99 12.03 -14.54
C ASP A 28 31.22 11.93 -13.01
N PRO A 29 30.68 10.91 -12.33
CA PRO A 29 30.96 10.65 -10.91
C PRO A 29 32.07 9.59 -10.80
N SER A 30 33.29 10.00 -10.50
CA SER A 30 34.34 9.09 -10.05
C SER A 30 35.31 9.77 -9.08
N ALA A 31 35.79 8.98 -8.10
CA ALA A 31 36.79 9.30 -7.08
C ALA A 31 36.29 10.17 -5.91
N SER A 32 36.55 9.88 -4.62
CA SER A 32 37.21 8.77 -3.95
C SER A 32 36.86 8.86 -2.46
N ARG A 33 36.83 7.70 -1.81
CA ARG A 33 37.04 7.54 -0.36
C ARG A 33 38.31 8.30 0.05
N GLU A 34 38.30 8.96 1.21
CA GLU A 34 39.44 8.96 2.13
C GLU A 34 38.91 9.22 3.55
N ALA A 35 39.28 8.31 4.45
CA ALA A 35 39.02 8.37 5.88
C ALA A 35 40.16 9.16 6.54
N PHE A 36 39.84 10.11 7.43
CA PHE A 36 40.85 10.74 8.28
C PHE A 36 40.61 10.42 9.75
N CYS A 37 41.57 9.68 10.31
CA CYS A 37 41.82 9.51 11.72
C CYS A 37 42.35 10.81 12.35
N ALA A 38 41.99 11.02 13.62
CA ALA A 38 42.60 11.95 14.60
C ALA A 38 44.08 11.55 14.90
N PRO A 39 44.92 12.31 15.67
CA PRO A 39 44.71 12.74 17.08
C PRO A 39 45.49 14.04 17.48
N PRO A 40 45.93 14.29 18.75
CA PRO A 40 45.15 14.72 19.93
C PRO A 40 45.74 15.97 20.66
N ALA A 41 45.08 16.37 21.76
CA ALA A 41 45.63 16.85 23.05
C ALA A 41 45.06 18.18 23.56
N ALA A 42 44.45 18.16 24.76
CA ALA A 42 44.95 18.87 25.95
C ALA A 42 43.93 18.74 27.09
N ALA A 43 44.42 18.35 28.27
CA ALA A 43 43.70 18.20 29.51
C ALA A 43 43.75 19.47 30.35
N THR A 44 42.70 19.78 31.11
CA THR A 44 42.81 20.49 32.40
C THR A 44 41.74 20.01 33.39
N LEU A 45 42.18 19.83 34.63
CA LEU A 45 41.46 19.36 35.81
C LEU A 45 40.63 20.50 36.43
N SER A 46 39.46 20.19 37.02
CA SER A 46 38.93 20.94 38.16
C SER A 46 37.87 20.11 38.92
N THR A 47 37.67 20.47 40.18
CA THR A 47 37.36 19.66 41.37
C THR A 47 35.89 19.31 41.62
N SER A 48 35.70 18.09 42.13
CA SER A 48 34.60 17.50 42.94
C SER A 48 33.99 18.41 44.02
N PRO A 49 32.77 18.13 44.60
CA PRO A 49 32.40 16.80 45.10
C PRO A 49 30.92 16.30 45.07
N ALA A 50 30.84 14.96 45.13
CA ALA A 50 29.91 14.11 45.88
C ALA A 50 28.39 14.17 45.59
N ILE A 51 27.92 13.27 44.71
CA ILE A 51 26.71 12.47 44.98
C ILE A 51 26.98 11.02 44.52
N SER A 52 26.75 10.11 45.46
CA SER A 52 26.97 8.66 45.36
C SER A 52 26.00 8.01 44.38
N PHE A 53 26.52 7.26 43.39
CA PHE A 53 25.75 6.23 42.68
C PHE A 53 26.59 4.96 42.53
N SER A 54 26.00 3.87 43.01
CA SER A 54 26.57 2.53 43.06
C SER A 54 26.72 1.91 41.68
N CYS A 55 27.78 1.12 41.53
CA CYS A 55 28.26 0.41 40.35
C CYS A 55 27.24 -0.53 39.71
N TYR A 56 27.34 -0.72 38.38
CA TYR A 56 27.49 -2.06 37.81
C TYR A 56 28.23 -2.02 36.48
N ALA A 57 29.31 -2.81 36.41
CA ALA A 57 30.27 -2.87 35.34
C ALA A 57 29.78 -3.72 34.15
N SER A 58 30.05 -3.24 32.93
CA SER A 58 29.78 -3.94 31.68
C SER A 58 31.00 -4.78 31.30
N HIS A 59 30.86 -6.10 31.33
CA HIS A 59 31.89 -7.05 30.89
C HIS A 59 32.03 -7.01 29.36
N LYS A 60 33.15 -6.45 28.87
CA LYS A 60 33.64 -6.67 27.50
C LYS A 60 34.29 -8.05 27.44
N HIS A 61 33.66 -9.01 26.75
CA HIS A 61 34.34 -10.25 26.36
C HIS A 61 35.16 -10.00 25.10
N ALA A 62 36.48 -9.93 25.28
CA ALA A 62 37.46 -10.09 24.21
C ALA A 62 37.53 -11.57 23.84
N VAL A 63 37.18 -11.92 22.60
CA VAL A 63 37.37 -13.27 22.05
C VAL A 63 38.78 -13.35 21.48
N MET A 64 39.67 -14.06 22.17
CA MET A 64 40.98 -14.44 21.64
C MET A 64 40.82 -15.42 20.48
N ARG A 65 41.53 -15.16 19.37
CA ARG A 65 41.72 -16.09 18.26
C ARG A 65 42.74 -17.17 18.66
N ALA A 66 42.35 -18.43 18.54
CA ALA A 66 43.24 -19.59 18.61
C ALA A 66 43.70 -20.00 17.18
N PRO A 67 44.87 -20.66 17.04
CA PRO A 67 45.47 -20.99 15.74
C PRO A 67 44.84 -22.24 15.10
N VAL A 68 44.81 -22.24 13.76
CA VAL A 68 44.34 -23.33 12.89
C VAL A 68 45.45 -24.37 12.71
N PRO A 69 45.21 -25.68 12.95
CA PRO A 69 46.09 -26.72 12.46
C PRO A 69 45.67 -27.19 11.06
N ALA A 70 46.68 -27.42 10.23
CA ALA A 70 46.57 -27.95 8.88
C ALA A 70 46.39 -29.48 8.87
N GLY A 71 45.57 -29.95 7.94
CA GLY A 71 45.78 -31.20 7.20
C GLY A 71 45.38 -32.53 7.87
N ALA A 72 44.23 -33.08 7.44
CA ALA A 72 44.06 -34.52 7.27
C ALA A 72 42.96 -34.80 6.24
N HIS A 73 43.36 -35.39 5.11
CA HIS A 73 42.49 -36.02 4.12
C HIS A 73 41.70 -37.17 4.76
N MET A 74 40.39 -37.21 4.59
CA MET A 74 39.57 -38.39 4.90
C MET A 74 38.58 -38.64 3.76
N SER A 75 38.84 -39.73 3.05
CA SER A 75 38.07 -40.25 1.93
C SER A 75 36.68 -40.69 2.38
N PHE A 76 35.67 -40.40 1.56
CA PHE A 76 34.28 -40.81 1.77
C PHE A 76 34.09 -42.21 1.18
N ASP A 77 34.05 -43.23 2.04
CA ASP A 77 33.82 -44.61 1.67
C ASP A 77 32.30 -44.87 1.58
N SER A 78 31.85 -45.29 0.40
CA SER A 78 30.45 -45.58 0.08
C SER A 78 30.24 -47.07 0.17
N GLY A 79 29.60 -47.55 1.24
CA GLY A 79 29.37 -48.99 1.45
C GLY A 79 28.02 -49.28 2.09
N ALA A 80 27.01 -49.59 1.26
CA ALA A 80 25.78 -50.26 1.68
C ALA A 80 25.77 -51.67 1.08
N PRO A 81 25.58 -52.74 1.86
CA PRO A 81 25.39 -54.09 1.32
C PRO A 81 23.96 -54.61 1.53
N GLY A 82 23.43 -55.25 0.48
CA GLY A 82 22.71 -56.52 0.66
C GLY A 82 21.36 -56.68 -0.06
N PRO A 83 21.11 -57.79 -0.77
CA PRO A 83 20.04 -57.89 -1.79
C PRO A 83 18.88 -58.82 -1.39
N LEU A 84 17.69 -58.60 -1.97
CA LEU A 84 16.73 -59.68 -2.19
C LEU A 84 16.14 -59.63 -3.61
N ARG A 85 16.17 -60.82 -4.20
CA ARG A 85 15.79 -61.22 -5.56
C ARG A 85 14.27 -61.38 -5.69
N GLU A 86 13.86 -61.41 -6.96
CA GLU A 86 12.64 -62.02 -7.51
C GLU A 86 11.30 -61.33 -7.25
N LEU A 87 10.80 -60.64 -8.29
CA LEU A 87 9.61 -61.07 -9.05
C LEU A 87 9.46 -60.19 -10.30
N ALA A 88 10.24 -60.49 -11.32
CA ALA A 88 9.97 -60.08 -12.68
C ALA A 88 9.52 -61.32 -13.44
N ARG A 89 8.21 -61.43 -13.73
CA ARG A 89 7.65 -62.31 -14.76
C ARG A 89 6.18 -61.96 -14.99
N MET A 90 5.86 -61.85 -16.29
CA MET A 90 4.53 -61.88 -16.91
C MET A 90 3.78 -60.55 -16.99
N PHE A 91 4.08 -59.75 -18.03
CA PHE A 91 3.05 -59.35 -19.00
C PHE A 91 3.72 -59.29 -20.39
N PRO A 92 3.15 -59.97 -21.41
CA PRO A 92 3.82 -60.15 -22.69
C PRO A 92 3.74 -58.89 -23.56
N ALA A 93 4.78 -58.75 -24.38
CA ALA A 93 4.85 -57.85 -25.51
C ALA A 93 3.67 -58.08 -26.47
N VAL A 94 2.98 -57.01 -26.84
CA VAL A 94 2.19 -56.95 -28.08
C VAL A 94 2.90 -55.95 -28.99
N LEU A 95 3.54 -56.52 -30.02
CA LEU A 95 4.15 -55.82 -31.13
C LEU A 95 3.08 -55.39 -32.14
N ALA A 96 3.22 -54.13 -32.57
CA ALA A 96 2.99 -53.61 -33.92
C ALA A 96 1.59 -53.73 -34.58
N ALA A 97 0.98 -52.57 -34.78
CA ALA A 97 0.39 -52.22 -36.07
C ALA A 97 0.56 -50.71 -36.33
N ALA A 98 1.50 -50.39 -37.21
CA ALA A 98 1.60 -49.08 -37.83
C ALA A 98 0.41 -48.88 -38.76
N SER A 99 -0.29 -47.75 -38.62
CA SER A 99 -1.10 -47.20 -39.70
C SER A 99 -0.92 -45.68 -39.75
N LEU A 100 -0.53 -45.22 -40.93
CA LEU A 100 -0.48 -43.81 -41.31
C LEU A 100 -1.86 -43.18 -41.14
N GLY A 101 -1.93 -41.95 -40.62
CA GLY A 101 -3.19 -41.23 -40.58
C GLY A 101 -3.10 -39.85 -39.92
N MET A 102 -2.72 -38.85 -40.73
CA MET A 102 -3.20 -37.46 -40.69
C MET A 102 -3.11 -36.69 -39.36
N ALA A 103 -2.13 -35.78 -39.29
CA ALA A 103 -2.15 -34.65 -38.38
C ALA A 103 -3.27 -33.66 -38.79
N PRO A 104 -4.20 -33.28 -37.90
CA PRO A 104 -4.89 -32.01 -38.01
C PRO A 104 -4.06 -30.95 -37.29
N GLU A 105 -3.94 -29.81 -37.96
CA GLU A 105 -3.25 -28.62 -37.50
C GLU A 105 -3.66 -28.19 -36.09
N MET A 106 -2.65 -27.81 -35.33
CA MET A 106 -2.80 -27.10 -34.07
C MET A 106 -3.37 -25.71 -34.35
N GLY A 107 -4.70 -25.64 -34.45
CA GLY A 107 -5.45 -24.41 -34.23
C GLY A 107 -5.41 -24.07 -32.75
N ALA A 108 -4.28 -23.51 -32.29
CA ALA A 108 -4.22 -22.80 -31.02
C ALA A 108 -5.09 -21.53 -31.15
N ALA A 109 -6.40 -21.71 -30.96
CA ALA A 109 -7.29 -20.61 -30.65
C ALA A 109 -6.82 -20.08 -29.30
N MET A 110 -6.06 -18.99 -29.35
CA MET A 110 -5.78 -18.17 -28.18
C MET A 110 -7.14 -17.78 -27.59
N ALA A 111 -7.50 -18.42 -26.49
CA ALA A 111 -8.59 -17.93 -25.65
C ALA A 111 -8.16 -16.54 -25.18
N THR A 112 -8.64 -15.52 -25.88
CA THR A 112 -8.62 -14.15 -25.37
C THR A 112 -9.30 -14.18 -24.01
N PRO A 113 -8.69 -13.62 -22.94
CA PRO A 113 -9.39 -13.52 -21.67
C PRO A 113 -10.67 -12.73 -21.88
N ASP A 114 -11.79 -13.41 -21.64
CA ASP A 114 -13.12 -12.84 -21.75
C ASP A 114 -13.29 -11.75 -20.69
N LEU A 115 -13.11 -10.49 -21.11
CA LEU A 115 -13.27 -9.29 -20.29
C LEU A 115 -14.73 -9.04 -19.87
N ALA A 116 -15.66 -9.92 -20.22
CA ALA A 116 -17.10 -9.77 -19.96
C ALA A 116 -17.50 -9.77 -18.47
N GLY A 117 -16.58 -10.06 -17.54
CA GLY A 117 -16.84 -10.05 -16.09
C GLY A 117 -16.53 -8.73 -15.37
N THR A 118 -15.95 -7.72 -16.03
CA THR A 118 -15.50 -6.51 -15.32
C THR A 118 -16.68 -5.60 -14.94
N PRO A 119 -16.81 -5.18 -13.67
CA PRO A 119 -17.93 -4.38 -13.17
C PRO A 119 -18.03 -2.96 -13.76
N LEU A 120 -17.13 -2.60 -14.67
CA LEU A 120 -17.05 -1.30 -15.33
C LEU A 120 -17.81 -1.24 -16.66
N ALA A 121 -18.30 -2.38 -17.18
CA ALA A 121 -18.80 -2.50 -18.55
C ALA A 121 -20.16 -1.81 -18.86
N ARG A 122 -20.80 -1.10 -17.93
CA ARG A 122 -22.09 -0.42 -18.19
C ARG A 122 -22.01 1.10 -18.00
N THR A 123 -22.06 1.79 -19.14
CA THR A 123 -22.52 3.18 -19.34
C THR A 123 -21.78 4.27 -18.55
N GLY A 124 -20.74 4.82 -19.18
CA GLY A 124 -20.04 6.03 -18.77
C GLY A 124 -18.71 6.17 -19.52
N SER A 125 -18.17 7.39 -19.61
CA SER A 125 -16.77 7.58 -20.05
C SER A 125 -15.86 6.91 -19.02
N SER A 126 -15.27 5.76 -19.37
CA SER A 126 -14.25 5.13 -18.54
C SER A 126 -12.94 5.89 -18.67
N PHE A 127 -12.24 6.10 -17.56
CA PHE A 127 -10.91 6.70 -17.52
C PHE A 127 -9.96 5.82 -16.71
N VAL A 128 -8.67 6.05 -16.88
CA VAL A 128 -7.60 5.29 -16.22
C VAL A 128 -6.88 6.21 -15.23
N VAL A 129 -6.65 5.70 -14.02
CA VAL A 129 -5.77 6.32 -13.03
C VAL A 129 -4.60 5.36 -12.82
N GLU A 130 -3.37 5.80 -13.06
CA GLU A 130 -2.19 4.94 -12.96
C GLU A 130 -1.03 5.68 -12.30
N GLY A 131 -0.28 4.98 -11.44
CA GLY A 131 0.83 5.60 -10.72
C GLY A 131 1.31 4.76 -9.55
N ILE A 132 2.09 5.38 -8.67
CA ILE A 132 2.57 4.73 -7.45
C ILE A 132 1.50 4.90 -6.36
N PRO A 133 0.93 3.81 -5.83
CA PRO A 133 -0.10 3.88 -4.81
C PRO A 133 0.51 4.02 -3.41
N ARG A 134 -0.15 4.83 -2.59
CA ARG A 134 -0.04 4.80 -1.13
C ARG A 134 -1.30 4.16 -0.57
N ILE A 135 -1.14 3.08 0.18
CA ILE A 135 -2.25 2.35 0.79
C ILE A 135 -2.76 3.09 2.02
N VAL A 136 -4.06 3.41 2.07
CA VAL A 136 -4.69 4.11 3.20
C VAL A 136 -5.33 3.11 4.15
N ASP A 137 -6.12 2.20 3.60
CA ASP A 137 -6.81 1.10 4.28
C ASP A 137 -7.00 -0.06 3.28
N GLY A 138 -7.77 -1.09 3.65
CA GLY A 138 -7.93 -2.30 2.83
C GLY A 138 -8.75 -2.14 1.55
N ASP A 139 -9.39 -0.99 1.30
CA ASP A 139 -10.10 -0.74 0.05
C ASP A 139 -9.86 0.66 -0.54
N THR A 140 -8.99 1.46 0.06
CA THR A 140 -8.69 2.83 -0.35
C THR A 140 -7.18 3.02 -0.58
N ILE A 141 -6.84 3.51 -1.76
CA ILE A 141 -5.47 3.87 -2.15
C ILE A 141 -5.42 5.32 -2.63
N VAL A 142 -4.24 5.93 -2.53
CA VAL A 142 -3.94 7.24 -3.13
C VAL A 142 -2.87 7.07 -4.18
N ILE A 143 -3.18 7.37 -5.43
CA ILE A 143 -2.25 7.16 -6.55
C ILE A 143 -1.55 8.48 -6.86
N ASP A 144 -0.23 8.49 -6.78
CA ASP A 144 0.59 9.57 -7.31
C ASP A 144 0.85 9.32 -8.81
N GLU A 145 0.29 10.19 -9.65
CA GLU A 145 0.43 10.16 -11.12
C GLU A 145 1.76 10.78 -11.61
N GLY A 146 2.60 11.31 -10.73
CA GLY A 146 3.88 11.93 -11.09
C GLY A 146 3.76 13.33 -11.73
N LYS A 147 2.57 13.95 -11.63
CA LYS A 147 2.27 15.29 -12.22
C LYS A 147 2.52 16.45 -11.25
N GLY A 148 3.19 16.21 -10.11
CA GLY A 148 3.46 17.23 -9.09
C GLY A 148 2.21 17.72 -8.32
N GLY A 149 1.11 16.97 -8.38
CA GLY A 149 -0.17 17.31 -7.74
C GLY A 149 -0.47 16.49 -6.49
N LYS A 150 -1.65 16.72 -5.90
CA LYS A 150 -2.20 15.83 -4.87
C LYS A 150 -2.57 14.50 -5.54
N GLY A 151 -2.14 13.39 -4.94
CA GLY A 151 -2.49 12.07 -5.46
C GLY A 151 -4.01 11.83 -5.49
N GLU A 152 -4.45 11.04 -6.47
CA GLU A 152 -5.85 10.72 -6.72
C GLU A 152 -6.34 9.65 -5.73
N ARG A 153 -7.45 9.90 -5.04
CA ARG A 153 -7.99 8.94 -4.07
C ARG A 153 -8.91 7.96 -4.78
N VAL A 154 -8.54 6.68 -4.77
CA VAL A 154 -9.30 5.61 -5.39
C VAL A 154 -9.83 4.67 -4.31
N ARG A 155 -11.12 4.35 -4.37
CA ARG A 155 -11.73 3.25 -3.62
C ARG A 155 -11.97 2.07 -4.56
N LEU A 156 -11.57 0.90 -4.11
CA LEU A 156 -11.76 -0.36 -4.82
C LEU A 156 -13.25 -0.65 -4.98
N LEU A 157 -13.73 -0.65 -6.21
CA LEU A 157 -15.13 -0.86 -6.56
C LEU A 157 -15.55 -2.29 -6.25
N GLY A 158 -16.75 -2.44 -5.66
CA GLY A 158 -17.41 -3.73 -5.48
C GLY A 158 -16.98 -4.51 -4.24
N ILE A 159 -16.08 -3.96 -3.44
CA ILE A 159 -15.62 -4.57 -2.18
C ILE A 159 -15.76 -3.59 -1.02
N ASP A 160 -15.71 -4.12 0.19
CA ASP A 160 -15.66 -3.33 1.43
C ASP A 160 -14.69 -4.00 2.41
N ALA A 161 -13.65 -3.28 2.81
CA ALA A 161 -12.66 -3.78 3.74
C ALA A 161 -12.96 -3.36 5.19
N PRO A 162 -12.50 -4.11 6.21
CA PRO A 162 -12.55 -3.67 7.59
C PRO A 162 -11.87 -2.31 7.77
N GLU A 163 -12.50 -1.42 8.54
CA GLU A 163 -11.92 -0.10 8.83
C GLU A 163 -10.60 -0.25 9.59
N SER A 164 -9.61 0.63 9.38
CA SER A 164 -8.26 0.47 9.98
C SER A 164 -8.23 0.28 11.51
N LYS A 165 -9.28 0.74 12.22
CA LYS A 165 -9.43 0.63 13.68
C LYS A 165 -10.44 -0.44 14.12
N GLN A 166 -10.90 -1.26 13.17
CA GLN A 166 -11.85 -2.33 13.43
C GLN A 166 -11.12 -3.52 14.06
N VAL A 167 -11.74 -4.06 15.11
CA VAL A 167 -11.30 -5.26 15.82
C VAL A 167 -12.26 -6.39 15.47
N CYS A 168 -11.72 -7.56 15.20
CA CYS A 168 -12.45 -8.78 14.90
C CYS A 168 -12.03 -9.89 15.88
N LYS A 169 -12.77 -10.99 15.93
CA LYS A 169 -12.50 -12.12 16.81
C LYS A 169 -12.05 -13.34 16.03
N GLU A 170 -11.01 -14.00 16.52
CA GLU A 170 -10.65 -15.35 16.08
C GLU A 170 -11.67 -16.38 16.60
N LYS A 171 -11.64 -17.59 16.04
CA LYS A 171 -12.48 -18.72 16.50
C LYS A 171 -12.35 -19.04 18.01
N ASN A 172 -11.19 -18.77 18.60
CA ASN A 172 -10.92 -18.94 20.03
C ASN A 172 -11.42 -17.76 20.90
N GLY A 173 -12.06 -16.75 20.30
CA GLY A 173 -12.56 -15.55 20.95
C GLY A 173 -11.54 -14.42 21.12
N LYS A 174 -10.27 -14.62 20.72
CA LYS A 174 -9.20 -13.63 20.82
C LYS A 174 -9.42 -12.49 19.82
N ASP A 175 -9.27 -11.27 20.31
CA ASP A 175 -9.34 -10.07 19.48
C ASP A 175 -8.09 -9.88 18.61
N TYR A 176 -8.30 -9.40 17.39
CA TYR A 176 -7.23 -8.98 16.48
C TYR A 176 -7.63 -7.78 15.63
N MET A 177 -6.64 -7.04 15.14
CA MET A 177 -6.82 -5.80 14.37
C MET A 177 -7.04 -6.10 12.88
N CYS A 178 -8.21 -6.63 12.53
CA CYS A 178 -8.55 -7.01 11.15
C CYS A 178 -8.40 -5.84 10.15
N GLY A 179 -8.67 -4.59 10.56
CA GLY A 179 -8.43 -3.43 9.71
C GLY A 179 -6.97 -3.24 9.30
N ILE A 180 -6.06 -3.49 10.24
CA ILE A 180 -4.62 -3.38 10.00
C ILE A 180 -4.11 -4.57 9.16
N GLU A 181 -4.64 -5.77 9.39
CA GLU A 181 -4.30 -6.95 8.58
C GLU A 181 -4.74 -6.77 7.13
N SER A 182 -5.96 -6.28 6.91
CA SER A 182 -6.49 -6.00 5.58
C SER A 182 -5.65 -4.94 4.84
N GLN A 183 -5.32 -3.83 5.50
CA GLN A 183 -4.42 -2.82 4.93
C GLN A 183 -3.04 -3.41 4.57
N LYS A 184 -2.47 -4.23 5.44
CA LYS A 184 -1.17 -4.89 5.19
C LYS A 184 -1.25 -5.85 4.01
N LYS A 185 -2.36 -6.58 3.85
CA LYS A 185 -2.55 -7.46 2.70
C LYS A 185 -2.52 -6.68 1.40
N LEU A 186 -3.28 -5.59 1.32
CA LEU A 186 -3.30 -4.76 0.11
C LEU A 186 -1.90 -4.21 -0.20
N GLN A 187 -1.14 -3.81 0.84
CA GLN A 187 0.25 -3.38 0.68
C GLN A 187 1.17 -4.50 0.17
N GLN A 188 0.97 -5.74 0.60
CA GLN A 188 1.72 -6.90 0.12
C GLN A 188 1.39 -7.23 -1.34
N LEU A 189 0.11 -7.20 -1.71
CA LEU A 189 -0.34 -7.48 -3.09
C LEU A 189 0.27 -6.49 -4.09
N VAL A 190 0.34 -5.22 -3.70
CA VAL A 190 0.91 -4.15 -4.53
C VAL A 190 2.44 -4.16 -4.53
N GLY A 191 3.08 -4.59 -3.44
CA GLY A 191 4.55 -4.70 -3.36
C GLY A 191 5.33 -3.39 -3.50
N GLY A 192 4.65 -2.23 -3.50
CA GLY A 192 5.25 -0.91 -3.79
C GLY A 192 5.39 -0.59 -5.28
N ASP A 193 4.84 -1.44 -6.16
CA ASP A 193 4.87 -1.25 -7.61
C ASP A 193 3.76 -0.30 -8.10
N ARG A 194 3.73 -0.05 -9.42
CA ARG A 194 2.69 0.77 -10.04
C ARG A 194 1.36 0.01 -10.10
N VAL A 195 0.28 0.74 -9.88
CA VAL A 195 -1.10 0.25 -10.00
C VAL A 195 -1.81 1.00 -11.11
N LYS A 196 -2.64 0.28 -11.86
CA LYS A 196 -3.55 0.82 -12.87
C LYS A 196 -4.99 0.54 -12.48
N CYS A 197 -5.78 1.60 -12.30
CA CYS A 197 -7.19 1.50 -11.98
C CYS A 197 -8.05 1.92 -13.17
N LEU A 198 -8.95 1.03 -13.58
CA LEU A 198 -10.01 1.33 -14.53
C LEU A 198 -11.20 1.89 -13.75
N ALA A 199 -11.65 3.09 -14.09
CA ALA A 199 -12.69 3.80 -13.35
C ALA A 199 -13.75 4.36 -14.29
N ASN A 200 -14.98 4.56 -13.78
CA ASN A 200 -16.08 5.13 -14.55
C ASN A 200 -16.86 6.23 -13.80
N LYS A 201 -16.66 6.38 -12.49
CA LYS A 201 -17.38 7.35 -11.67
C LYS A 201 -16.62 7.73 -10.40
N ARG A 202 -17.14 8.73 -9.70
CA ARG A 202 -16.72 9.12 -8.35
C ARG A 202 -17.87 8.96 -7.36
N ASP A 203 -17.55 8.75 -6.09
CA ASP A 203 -18.53 8.75 -5.01
C ASP A 203 -18.83 10.17 -4.49
N MET A 204 -19.75 10.29 -3.52
CA MET A 204 -20.09 11.59 -2.91
C MET A 204 -18.93 12.26 -2.16
N TYR A 205 -17.90 11.49 -1.80
CA TYR A 205 -16.68 11.97 -1.17
C TYR A 205 -15.59 12.30 -2.19
N GLN A 206 -15.95 12.35 -3.48
CA GLN A 206 -15.07 12.64 -4.61
C GLN A 206 -13.95 11.60 -4.82
N ARG A 207 -14.06 10.40 -4.24
CA ARG A 207 -13.12 9.30 -4.52
C ARG A 207 -13.47 8.67 -5.85
N VAL A 208 -12.46 8.37 -6.65
CA VAL A 208 -12.62 7.55 -7.85
C VAL A 208 -13.05 6.14 -7.43
N LEU A 209 -14.03 5.58 -8.12
CA LEU A 209 -14.45 4.19 -7.95
C LEU A 209 -13.91 3.37 -9.13
N GLY A 210 -13.05 2.40 -8.86
CA GLY A 210 -12.40 1.63 -9.91
C GLY A 210 -11.98 0.21 -9.52
N VAL A 211 -11.70 -0.58 -10.54
CA VAL A 211 -11.04 -1.88 -10.40
C VAL A 211 -9.56 -1.68 -10.67
N CYS A 212 -8.73 -2.05 -9.70
CA CYS A 212 -7.31 -1.77 -9.71
C CYS A 212 -6.50 -3.04 -9.93
N TYR A 213 -5.48 -2.91 -10.75
CA TYR A 213 -4.60 -3.99 -11.14
C TYR A 213 -3.16 -3.63 -10.80
N ASP A 214 -2.44 -4.59 -10.23
CA ASP A 214 -0.98 -4.50 -10.12
C ASP A 214 -0.37 -4.58 -11.54
N VAL A 215 0.45 -3.58 -11.92
CA VAL A 215 0.96 -3.48 -13.30
C VAL A 215 2.01 -4.56 -13.60
N ARG A 216 2.73 -5.05 -12.60
CA ARG A 216 3.79 -6.07 -12.78
C ARG A 216 3.20 -7.46 -12.99
N THR A 217 2.17 -7.80 -12.23
CA THR A 217 1.59 -9.16 -12.17
C THR A 217 0.27 -9.27 -12.93
N GLY A 218 -0.42 -8.16 -13.19
CA GLY A 218 -1.77 -8.15 -13.75
C GLY A 218 -2.84 -8.59 -12.75
N VAL A 219 -2.50 -8.78 -11.48
CA VAL A 219 -3.45 -9.24 -10.44
C VAL A 219 -4.52 -8.18 -10.22
N ASP A 220 -5.79 -8.61 -10.27
CA ASP A 220 -6.95 -7.82 -9.83
C ASP A 220 -6.92 -7.71 -8.30
N LEU A 221 -6.56 -6.52 -7.81
CA LEU A 221 -6.43 -6.25 -6.39
C LEU A 221 -7.79 -6.34 -5.67
N ASN A 222 -8.88 -5.97 -6.35
CA ASN A 222 -10.20 -6.02 -5.75
C ASN A 222 -10.60 -7.48 -5.49
N LYS A 223 -10.40 -8.34 -6.49
CA LYS A 223 -10.67 -9.78 -6.38
C LYS A 223 -9.78 -10.44 -5.32
N ALA A 224 -8.46 -10.18 -5.38
CA ALA A 224 -7.49 -10.77 -4.46
C ALA A 224 -7.79 -10.46 -2.99
N MET A 225 -8.20 -9.22 -2.68
CA MET A 225 -8.61 -8.85 -1.33
C MET A 225 -9.81 -9.66 -0.82
N VAL A 226 -10.78 -9.96 -1.70
CA VAL A 226 -11.95 -10.78 -1.32
C VAL A 226 -11.59 -12.26 -1.23
N ASP A 227 -10.82 -12.78 -2.19
CA ASP A 227 -10.35 -14.17 -2.21
C ASP A 227 -9.57 -14.54 -0.93
N GLU A 228 -8.77 -13.60 -0.42
CA GLU A 228 -7.99 -13.78 0.81
C GLU A 228 -8.79 -13.49 2.09
N GLY A 229 -10.06 -13.07 1.95
CA GLY A 229 -10.94 -12.75 3.07
C GLY A 229 -10.56 -11.45 3.79
N GLU A 230 -9.78 -10.58 3.17
CA GLU A 230 -9.37 -9.28 3.73
C GLU A 230 -10.33 -8.15 3.35
N ALA A 231 -11.29 -8.42 2.45
CA ALA A 231 -12.45 -7.62 2.17
C ALA A 231 -13.67 -8.52 1.91
N ILE A 232 -14.87 -7.94 1.97
CA ILE A 232 -16.11 -8.65 1.64
C ILE A 232 -16.76 -8.06 0.40
N ALA A 233 -17.57 -8.87 -0.31
CA ALA A 233 -18.23 -8.42 -1.52
C ALA A 233 -19.31 -7.39 -1.18
N TYR A 234 -19.22 -6.20 -1.79
CA TYR A 234 -20.18 -5.13 -1.54
C TYR A 234 -21.32 -5.18 -2.56
N THR A 235 -22.21 -6.14 -2.36
CA THR A 235 -23.29 -6.54 -3.30
C THR A 235 -24.28 -5.43 -3.65
N GLN A 236 -24.37 -4.38 -2.84
CA GLN A 236 -25.15 -3.18 -3.16
C GLN A 236 -24.59 -2.43 -4.39
N TYR A 237 -23.30 -2.55 -4.66
CA TYR A 237 -22.61 -1.83 -5.74
C TYR A 237 -22.15 -2.74 -6.89
N SER A 238 -21.80 -3.99 -6.61
CA SER A 238 -21.37 -4.96 -7.62
C SER A 238 -21.56 -6.40 -7.14
N LYS A 239 -21.90 -7.30 -8.06
CA LYS A 239 -21.96 -8.74 -7.81
C LYS A 239 -20.70 -9.49 -8.25
N ALA A 240 -19.69 -8.78 -8.75
CA ALA A 240 -18.50 -9.38 -9.38
C ALA A 240 -17.76 -10.36 -8.46
N TYR A 241 -17.68 -10.07 -7.15
CA TYR A 241 -16.85 -10.82 -6.21
C TYR A 241 -17.62 -11.73 -5.25
N VAL A 242 -18.89 -12.02 -5.53
CA VAL A 242 -19.73 -12.86 -4.64
C VAL A 242 -19.18 -14.28 -4.52
N LYS A 243 -18.69 -14.85 -5.63
CA LYS A 243 -18.11 -16.20 -5.63
C LYS A 243 -16.79 -16.24 -4.85
N ASP A 244 -15.97 -15.20 -5.02
CA ASP A 244 -14.70 -15.04 -4.31
C ASP A 244 -14.92 -14.99 -2.79
N GLU A 245 -15.97 -14.27 -2.36
CA GLU A 245 -16.36 -14.19 -0.95
C GLU A 245 -16.81 -15.56 -0.41
N GLN A 246 -17.58 -16.32 -1.19
CA GLN A 246 -18.01 -17.68 -0.83
C GLN A 246 -16.81 -18.62 -0.69
N ASP A 247 -15.82 -18.51 -1.58
CA ASP A 247 -14.60 -19.32 -1.51
C ASP A 247 -13.76 -18.94 -0.27
N ALA A 248 -13.65 -17.65 0.05
CA ALA A 248 -12.96 -17.17 1.26
C ALA A 248 -13.67 -17.64 2.56
N GLN A 249 -15.01 -17.63 2.56
CA GLN A 249 -15.83 -18.18 3.64
C GLN A 249 -15.56 -19.67 3.86
N ALA A 250 -15.58 -20.46 2.76
CA ALA A 250 -15.33 -21.90 2.82
C ALA A 250 -13.93 -22.22 3.37
N LYS A 251 -12.94 -21.41 3.00
CA LYS A 251 -11.55 -21.52 3.48
C LYS A 251 -11.32 -20.95 4.88
N LYS A 252 -12.30 -20.22 5.45
CA LYS A 252 -12.16 -19.46 6.70
C LYS A 252 -10.98 -18.48 6.65
N ALA A 253 -10.80 -17.83 5.50
CA ALA A 253 -9.70 -16.90 5.24
C ALA A 253 -9.99 -15.50 5.83
N GLY A 254 -8.93 -14.77 6.20
CA GLY A 254 -9.02 -13.39 6.69
C GLY A 254 -10.07 -13.21 7.79
N VAL A 255 -11.06 -12.34 7.56
CA VAL A 255 -12.15 -12.05 8.51
C VAL A 255 -13.04 -13.26 8.79
N TRP A 256 -13.12 -14.23 7.88
CA TRP A 256 -13.96 -15.42 8.00
C TRP A 256 -13.38 -16.49 8.94
N ARG A 257 -12.21 -16.24 9.54
CA ARG A 257 -11.59 -17.14 10.54
C ARG A 257 -12.25 -17.12 11.92
N GLY A 258 -13.19 -16.21 12.13
CA GLY A 258 -13.98 -16.10 13.34
C GLY A 258 -15.12 -15.10 13.16
N ASP A 259 -15.45 -14.37 14.22
CA ASP A 259 -16.58 -13.44 14.22
C ASP A 259 -16.13 -12.01 13.90
N PHE A 260 -16.92 -11.32 13.09
CA PHE A 260 -16.68 -9.92 12.77
C PHE A 260 -17.98 -9.19 12.46
N GLU A 261 -17.98 -7.90 12.71
CA GLU A 261 -19.03 -6.99 12.23
C GLU A 261 -18.72 -6.57 10.79
N LYS A 262 -19.72 -6.54 9.91
CA LYS A 262 -19.47 -6.11 8.53
C LYS A 262 -19.06 -4.63 8.50
N PRO A 263 -18.13 -4.19 7.63
CA PRO A 263 -17.55 -2.85 7.77
C PRO A 263 -18.59 -1.72 7.64
N TRP A 264 -19.63 -1.89 6.83
CA TRP A 264 -20.74 -0.94 6.76
C TRP A 264 -21.56 -0.83 8.06
N GLU A 265 -21.81 -1.93 8.77
CA GLU A 265 -22.48 -1.91 10.07
C GLU A 265 -21.56 -1.31 11.15
N TYR A 266 -20.27 -1.67 11.14
CA TYR A 266 -19.28 -1.05 12.02
C TYR A 266 -19.27 0.49 11.89
N ARG A 267 -19.26 1.01 10.65
CA ARG A 267 -19.35 2.45 10.38
C ARG A 267 -20.66 3.05 10.92
N LYS A 268 -21.79 2.37 10.76
CA LYS A 268 -23.10 2.82 11.24
C LYS A 268 -23.14 2.93 12.77
N LEU A 269 -22.67 1.91 13.48
CA LEU A 269 -22.61 1.89 14.94
C LEU A 269 -21.69 3.00 15.48
N LYS A 270 -20.53 3.22 14.85
CA LYS A 270 -19.61 4.31 15.23
C LYS A 270 -20.25 5.69 15.05
N ARG A 271 -20.99 5.91 13.96
CA ARG A 271 -21.72 7.16 13.74
C ARG A 271 -22.78 7.37 14.82
N GLN A 272 -23.59 6.35 15.11
CA GLN A 272 -24.63 6.42 16.14
C GLN A 272 -24.06 6.70 17.53
N ALA A 273 -23.02 5.98 17.94
CA ALA A 273 -22.34 6.22 19.21
C ALA A 273 -21.79 7.66 19.30
N SER A 274 -21.20 8.18 18.22
CA SER A 274 -20.71 9.56 18.19
C SER A 274 -21.83 10.60 18.29
N GLN A 275 -23.01 10.32 17.71
CA GLN A 275 -24.18 11.20 17.80
C GLN A 275 -24.76 11.19 19.21
N GLN A 276 -24.85 10.01 19.84
CA GLN A 276 -25.32 9.88 21.21
C GLN A 276 -24.41 10.64 22.18
N LEU A 277 -23.08 10.48 22.05
CA LEU A 277 -22.11 11.23 22.86
C LEU A 277 -22.24 12.75 22.68
N LYS A 278 -22.44 13.23 21.44
CA LYS A 278 -22.68 14.66 21.18
C LYS A 278 -23.99 15.15 21.80
N SER A 279 -25.02 14.30 21.85
CA SER A 279 -26.31 14.65 22.45
C SER A 279 -26.27 14.73 23.98
N THR A 280 -25.46 13.89 24.63
CA THR A 280 -25.28 13.89 26.09
C THR A 280 -24.29 14.96 26.57
N VAL A 281 -23.32 15.34 25.75
CA VAL A 281 -22.35 16.43 26.03
C VAL A 281 -22.87 17.78 25.52
N LYS A 282 -24.18 18.03 25.62
CA LYS A 282 -24.75 19.35 25.33
C LYS A 282 -24.36 20.29 26.47
N VAL A 283 -23.19 20.94 26.34
CA VAL A 283 -22.69 21.94 27.28
C VAL A 283 -23.79 22.99 27.46
N PRO A 284 -24.26 23.27 28.69
CA PRO A 284 -25.25 24.32 28.91
C PRO A 284 -24.69 25.62 28.36
N LYS A 285 -25.47 26.27 27.50
CA LYS A 285 -25.16 27.60 26.96
C LYS A 285 -24.92 28.50 28.17
N ARG A 286 -23.67 28.97 28.36
CA ARG A 286 -23.40 30.01 29.36
C ARG A 286 -24.28 31.19 28.98
N ASP A 287 -25.30 31.46 29.78
CA ASP A 287 -26.08 32.67 29.66
C ASP A 287 -25.13 33.83 29.97
N SER A 288 -24.63 34.48 28.92
CA SER A 288 -23.85 35.71 29.03
C SER A 288 -24.78 36.85 29.42
N LYS A 289 -25.18 36.87 30.69
CA LYS A 289 -25.85 38.02 31.32
C LYS A 289 -25.48 38.09 32.80
N ALA A 290 -24.35 38.71 33.10
CA ALA A 290 -24.15 39.64 34.23
C ALA A 290 -22.66 39.87 34.48
N ALA A 291 -22.17 41.03 34.07
CA ALA A 291 -21.15 41.78 34.81
C ALA A 291 -21.18 43.21 34.24
N ALA A 292 -22.10 44.02 34.75
CA ALA A 292 -21.99 45.47 34.65
C ALA A 292 -20.88 45.88 35.63
N THR A 293 -19.76 46.37 35.10
CA THR A 293 -18.67 46.98 35.85
C THR A 293 -19.07 48.41 36.25
N PRO A 294 -18.95 48.82 37.52
CA PRO A 294 -19.08 50.23 37.86
C PRO A 294 -17.82 50.99 37.44
N ALA A 295 -18.04 52.17 36.84
CA ALA A 295 -17.02 53.14 36.48
C ALA A 295 -16.27 53.64 37.72
N ALA A 296 -14.94 53.56 37.71
CA ALA A 296 -14.07 54.35 38.56
C ALA A 296 -13.35 55.36 37.66
N SER A 297 -13.59 56.63 37.95
CA SER A 297 -13.05 57.80 37.28
C SER A 297 -11.55 57.94 37.53
N ASP A 298 -10.85 58.11 36.41
CA ASP A 298 -9.48 58.57 36.22
C ASP A 298 -9.35 60.05 36.63
N ALA A 299 -8.34 60.39 37.43
CA ALA A 299 -7.94 61.76 37.74
C ALA A 299 -6.50 61.82 38.27
N GLY A 300 -5.65 62.58 37.56
CA GLY A 300 -4.39 63.20 38.04
C GLY A 300 -3.16 62.29 37.90
N ASP A 301 -2.38 62.38 36.83
CA ASP A 301 -1.43 63.46 36.46
C ASP A 301 -0.24 63.61 37.43
N ASP A 302 0.93 63.43 36.81
CA ASP A 302 2.22 64.08 37.05
C ASP A 302 2.90 63.97 38.43
N GLU A 303 4.15 63.51 38.41
CA GLU A 303 5.29 64.43 38.56
C GLU A 303 6.51 63.77 39.26
N LEU A 304 7.67 63.89 38.58
CA LEU A 304 9.06 64.01 39.07
C LEU A 304 9.74 62.81 39.79
N ASP A 305 10.77 62.24 39.17
CA ASP A 305 12.21 62.53 39.34
C ASP A 305 12.80 61.95 40.64
N ASP A 306 13.65 60.93 40.52
CA ASP A 306 15.09 61.10 40.78
C ASP A 306 15.87 59.82 40.47
N ALA A 307 17.06 60.02 39.91
CA ALA A 307 18.01 59.00 39.49
C ALA A 307 19.09 58.78 40.58
N PRO A 308 20.32 58.32 40.28
CA PRO A 308 20.73 56.93 40.48
C PRO A 308 21.92 56.75 41.44
N GLN A 309 22.19 55.51 41.85
CA GLN A 309 23.54 54.93 41.98
C GLN A 309 23.48 53.40 42.15
#